data_AF-A0A349AMV4-F1
#
_entry.id   AF-A0A349AMV4-F1
#
_cell.length_a   1.000
_cell.length_b   1.000
_cell.length_c   1.000
_cell.angle_alpha   90.00
_cell.angle_beta   90.00
_cell.angle_gamma   90.00
#
_symmetry.space_group_name_H-M   'P 1'
#
loop_
_entity.id
_entity.type
_entity.pdbx_description
1 polymer ?
#
loop_
_entity_poly.entity_id
_entity_poly.type
_entity_poly.pdbx_seq_one_letter_code
_entity_poly.pdbx_strand_id
1 'polypeptide(L)'
;MFLGFIIRKLRFLNNSSRSLCDDSVENHNSAPKQEHKIKKQLSKNLDCLKEMLSGSSDLKVHPFRFGPDGKFTGTLAFIDGLVDNPTLTNAILRPIMNWRPDGKTLPDAQELADVLAQVVLCAGDVKEASLLSELASGCLAGDTAVLLDGCAVGLVISTKGWDKRSVTEPQSETVVRGPREGFT
;
A
#
# COMPACT_ATOMS: atom_id res chain seq x y z
N MET A 1 7.08 20.59 3.33
CA MET A 1 6.91 19.13 3.10
C MET A 1 5.72 18.80 2.18
N PHE A 2 4.53 19.39 2.39
CA PHE A 2 3.32 19.06 1.60
C PHE A 2 3.29 19.51 0.13
N LEU A 3 3.97 20.60 -0.25
CA LEU A 3 3.92 21.11 -1.64
C LEU A 3 4.63 20.18 -2.63
N GLY A 4 5.76 19.58 -2.22
CA GLY A 4 6.48 18.58 -3.02
C GLY A 4 5.67 17.31 -3.24
N PHE A 5 4.84 16.92 -2.26
CA PHE A 5 3.92 15.79 -2.37
C PHE A 5 2.86 16.02 -3.44
N ILE A 6 2.21 17.19 -3.45
CA ILE A 6 1.18 17.53 -4.45
C ILE A 6 1.79 17.57 -5.86
N ILE A 7 2.97 18.18 -6.01
CA ILE A 7 3.68 18.23 -7.29
C ILE A 7 4.10 16.83 -7.76
N ARG A 8 4.53 15.94 -6.86
CA ARG A 8 4.88 14.54 -7.18
C ARG A 8 3.64 13.72 -7.57
N LYS A 9 2.53 13.88 -6.86
CA LYS A 9 1.25 13.24 -7.19
C LYS A 9 0.74 13.72 -8.55
N LEU A 10 0.83 15.03 -8.83
CA LEU A 10 0.56 15.60 -10.16
C LEU A 10 1.50 15.05 -11.23
N ARG A 11 2.80 14.90 -10.94
CA ARG A 11 3.76 14.31 -11.88
C ARG A 11 3.45 12.84 -12.14
N PHE A 12 3.09 12.05 -11.14
CA PHE A 12 2.70 10.65 -11.32
C PHE A 12 1.41 10.52 -12.15
N LEU A 13 0.41 11.37 -11.87
CA LEU A 13 -0.81 11.45 -12.68
C LEU A 13 -0.51 11.83 -14.14
N ASN A 14 0.44 12.74 -14.36
CA ASN A 14 0.86 13.18 -15.70
C ASN A 14 1.80 12.18 -16.40
N ASN A 15 2.60 11.41 -15.65
CA ASN A 15 3.59 10.46 -16.16
C ASN A 15 3.03 9.04 -16.35
N SER A 16 1.84 8.74 -15.84
CA SER A 16 1.09 7.51 -16.16
C SER A 16 0.77 7.35 -17.66
N SER A 17 1.11 8.36 -18.48
CA SER A 17 1.00 8.37 -19.94
C SER A 17 2.32 8.12 -20.69
N ARG A 18 3.47 7.96 -20.03
CA ARG A 18 4.76 7.69 -20.70
C ARG A 18 5.35 6.33 -20.30
N SER A 19 5.39 5.46 -21.31
CA SER A 19 5.92 4.10 -21.31
C SER A 19 7.42 4.07 -20.95
N LEU A 20 7.76 3.38 -19.87
CA LEU A 20 9.12 2.99 -19.49
C LEU A 20 9.00 1.63 -18.81
N CYS A 21 9.15 0.57 -19.60
CA CYS A 21 9.28 -0.86 -19.27
C CYS A 21 8.72 -1.70 -20.44
N ASP A 22 9.25 -1.53 -21.66
CA ASP A 22 8.90 -2.41 -22.78
C ASP A 22 10.13 -3.18 -23.27
N ASP A 23 10.06 -4.51 -23.13
CA ASP A 23 10.88 -5.43 -23.92
C ASP A 23 10.18 -5.56 -25.29
N SER A 24 10.56 -4.68 -26.21
CA SER A 24 10.32 -4.63 -27.66
C SER A 24 9.34 -5.65 -28.28
N VAL A 25 8.26 -5.15 -28.93
CA VAL A 25 7.95 -5.28 -30.38
C VAL A 25 6.96 -4.16 -30.81
N GLU A 26 7.29 -3.46 -31.91
CA GLU A 26 6.53 -2.37 -32.56
C GLU A 26 5.10 -2.76 -33.01
N ASN A 27 4.12 -1.87 -32.80
CA ASN A 27 3.38 -1.23 -33.89
C ASN A 27 2.44 -0.10 -33.41
N HIS A 28 2.41 1.00 -34.18
CA HIS A 28 1.51 2.14 -34.00
C HIS A 28 0.06 1.81 -34.40
N ASN A 29 -0.91 1.98 -33.49
CA ASN A 29 -2.16 2.76 -33.70
C ASN A 29 -3.16 2.62 -32.53
N SER A 30 -3.81 3.74 -32.21
CA SER A 30 -4.83 3.96 -31.16
C SER A 30 -4.42 3.60 -29.73
N ALA A 31 -4.02 4.62 -28.95
CA ALA A 31 -3.56 4.47 -27.56
C ALA A 31 -4.57 3.73 -26.67
N PRO A 32 -4.29 2.48 -26.25
CA PRO A 32 -4.90 1.91 -25.07
C PRO A 32 -4.11 2.43 -23.85
N LYS A 33 -4.77 2.72 -22.74
CA LYS A 33 -4.10 2.87 -21.44
C LYS A 33 -3.20 1.65 -21.24
N GLN A 34 -1.88 1.82 -21.24
CA GLN A 34 -0.96 0.71 -21.00
C GLN A 34 -1.06 0.29 -19.52
N GLU A 35 -1.96 -0.65 -19.27
CA GLU A 35 -2.18 -1.29 -17.98
C GLU A 35 -1.00 -2.23 -17.68
N HIS A 36 -0.09 -1.78 -16.82
CA HIS A 36 1.05 -2.57 -16.37
C HIS A 36 0.57 -3.61 -15.35
N LYS A 37 0.17 -4.79 -15.84
CA LYS A 37 -0.25 -5.91 -15.00
C LYS A 37 0.90 -6.43 -14.15
N ILE A 38 0.59 -6.84 -12.92
CA ILE A 38 1.53 -7.50 -12.03
C ILE A 38 1.92 -8.86 -12.64
N LYS A 39 3.22 -9.10 -12.77
CA LYS A 39 3.78 -10.35 -13.29
C LYS A 39 4.07 -11.30 -12.13
N LYS A 40 4.20 -12.61 -12.40
CA LYS A 40 4.57 -13.58 -11.35
C LYS A 40 6.00 -13.41 -10.82
N GLN A 41 6.88 -12.78 -11.60
CA GLN A 41 8.28 -12.59 -11.23
C GLN A 41 8.43 -11.31 -10.40
N LEU A 42 8.77 -11.47 -9.11
CA LEU A 42 8.86 -10.34 -8.16
C LEU A 42 9.87 -9.27 -8.61
N SER A 43 11.02 -9.66 -9.14
CA SER A 43 12.06 -8.71 -9.57
C SER A 43 11.58 -7.77 -10.66
N LYS A 44 10.89 -8.28 -11.70
CA LYS A 44 10.34 -7.44 -12.79
C LYS A 44 9.32 -6.42 -12.27
N ASN A 45 8.49 -6.83 -11.31
CA ASN A 45 7.51 -5.93 -10.70
C ASN A 45 8.20 -4.82 -9.89
N LEU A 46 9.22 -5.18 -9.12
CA LEU A 46 9.97 -4.22 -8.31
C LEU A 46 10.74 -3.22 -9.16
N ASP A 47 11.36 -3.67 -10.25
CA ASP A 47 12.09 -2.77 -11.16
C ASP A 47 11.13 -1.79 -11.82
N CYS A 48 9.98 -2.27 -12.33
CA CYS A 48 8.95 -1.40 -12.88
C CYS A 48 8.35 -0.44 -11.82
N LEU A 49 8.07 -0.92 -10.61
CA LEU A 49 7.57 -0.08 -9.52
C LEU A 49 8.59 1.00 -9.13
N LYS A 50 9.88 0.65 -9.09
CA LYS A 50 10.98 1.60 -8.87
C LYS A 50 11.08 2.60 -10.00
N GLU A 51 10.89 2.22 -11.26
CA GLU A 51 10.88 3.14 -12.39
C GLU A 51 9.70 4.11 -12.33
N MET A 52 8.49 3.60 -12.04
CA MET A 52 7.29 4.41 -11.87
C MET A 52 7.41 5.41 -10.72
N LEU A 53 8.17 5.04 -9.68
CA LEU A 53 8.43 5.85 -8.50
C LEU A 53 9.83 6.49 -8.50
N SER A 54 10.62 6.36 -9.57
CA SER A 54 12.07 6.68 -9.62
C SER A 54 12.42 8.14 -9.28
N GLY A 55 11.43 9.03 -9.30
CA GLY A 55 11.55 10.41 -8.84
C GLY A 55 11.38 10.63 -7.33
N SER A 56 11.16 9.58 -6.54
CA SER A 56 11.11 9.62 -5.07
C SER A 56 12.30 8.86 -4.47
N SER A 57 13.26 9.63 -3.93
CA SER A 57 14.34 9.13 -3.04
C SER A 57 13.83 8.41 -1.79
N ASP A 58 12.51 8.42 -1.59
CA ASP A 58 11.84 8.09 -0.35
C ASP A 58 11.15 6.71 -0.43
N LEU A 59 11.15 6.05 -1.61
CA LEU A 59 10.66 4.68 -1.74
C LEU A 59 11.60 3.72 -0.99
N LYS A 60 11.05 3.04 0.02
CA LYS A 60 11.69 1.95 0.74
C LYS A 60 11.14 0.62 0.23
N VAL A 61 12.06 -0.32 0.04
CA VAL A 61 11.77 -1.69 -0.37
C VAL A 61 12.32 -2.59 0.73
N HIS A 62 11.44 -3.36 1.37
CA HIS A 62 11.79 -4.23 2.49
C HIS A 62 11.45 -5.69 2.15
N PRO A 63 12.42 -6.50 1.72
CA PRO A 63 12.21 -7.90 1.42
C PRO A 63 12.00 -8.71 2.71
N PHE A 64 11.14 -9.72 2.64
CA PHE A 64 10.88 -10.63 3.75
C PHE A 64 10.69 -12.07 3.26
N ARG A 65 10.86 -13.03 4.16
CA ARG A 65 10.55 -14.45 3.95
C ARG A 65 9.63 -14.95 5.05
N PHE A 66 8.73 -15.86 4.71
CA PHE A 66 7.74 -16.40 5.63
C PHE A 66 7.28 -17.81 5.23
N GLY A 67 6.44 -18.41 6.08
CA GLY A 67 6.00 -19.80 5.97
C GLY A 67 7.06 -20.81 6.45
N PRO A 68 6.78 -22.12 6.35
CA PRO A 68 7.70 -23.17 6.80
C PRO A 68 9.05 -23.04 6.10
N ASP A 69 10.12 -23.05 6.90
CA ASP A 69 11.51 -22.89 6.46
C ASP A 69 11.80 -21.65 5.59
N GLY A 70 10.94 -20.63 5.64
CA GLY A 70 11.09 -19.41 4.85
C GLY A 70 10.89 -19.62 3.35
N LYS A 71 10.06 -20.60 2.96
CA LYS A 71 9.80 -20.96 1.55
C LYS A 71 9.23 -19.81 0.72
N PHE A 72 8.37 -18.97 1.31
CA PHE A 72 7.73 -17.87 0.59
C PHE A 72 8.57 -16.60 0.71
N THR A 73 8.72 -15.90 -0.42
CA THR A 73 9.44 -14.63 -0.48
C THR A 73 8.48 -13.52 -0.92
N GLY A 74 8.53 -12.40 -0.21
CA GLY A 74 7.74 -11.23 -0.51
C GLY A 74 8.54 -9.95 -0.28
N THR A 75 7.93 -8.82 -0.61
CA THR A 75 8.52 -7.50 -0.42
C THR A 75 7.45 -6.49 -0.08
N LEU A 76 7.73 -5.67 0.93
CA LEU A 76 6.98 -4.46 1.24
C LEU A 76 7.59 -3.30 0.46
N ALA A 77 6.76 -2.48 -0.17
CA ALA A 77 7.16 -1.24 -0.82
C ALA A 77 6.30 -0.09 -0.27
N PHE A 78 6.94 0.96 0.20
CA PHE A 78 6.26 2.11 0.82
C PHE A 78 7.11 3.36 0.73
N ILE A 79 6.50 4.53 0.91
CA ILE A 79 7.24 5.80 0.94
C ILE A 79 7.51 6.18 2.40
N ASP A 80 8.80 6.35 2.72
CA ASP A 80 9.25 6.78 4.03
C ASP A 80 8.68 8.16 4.38
N GLY A 81 8.23 8.32 5.62
CA GLY A 81 7.54 9.53 6.09
C GLY A 81 6.07 9.66 5.69
N LEU A 82 5.51 8.75 4.87
CA LEU A 82 4.05 8.68 4.63
C LEU A 82 3.37 7.53 5.39
N VAL A 83 4.14 6.55 5.83
CA VAL A 83 3.65 5.39 6.58
C VAL A 83 3.96 5.51 8.08
N ASP A 84 3.07 4.96 8.90
CA ASP A 84 3.36 4.76 10.33
C ASP A 84 4.21 3.50 10.52
N ASN A 85 5.51 3.67 10.78
CA ASN A 85 6.47 2.57 10.95
C ASN A 85 6.07 1.55 12.05
N PRO A 86 5.53 1.97 13.20
CA PRO A 86 4.97 1.05 14.20
C PRO A 86 3.86 0.16 13.65
N THR A 87 2.87 0.73 12.94
CA THR A 87 1.79 -0.02 12.27
C THR A 87 2.34 -0.99 11.23
N LEU A 88 3.24 -0.52 10.35
CA LEU A 88 3.91 -1.36 9.35
C LEU A 88 4.59 -2.58 9.99
N THR A 89 5.32 -2.36 11.08
CA THR A 89 6.06 -3.44 11.74
C THR A 89 5.12 -4.39 12.49
N ASN A 90 4.24 -3.85 13.34
CA ASN A 90 3.48 -4.65 14.30
C ASN A 90 2.20 -5.25 13.71
N ALA A 91 1.58 -4.58 12.75
CA ALA A 91 0.31 -5.02 12.18
C ALA A 91 0.46 -5.71 10.82
N ILE A 92 1.58 -5.48 10.10
CA ILE A 92 1.83 -6.16 8.82
C ILE A 92 2.99 -7.15 8.95
N LEU A 93 4.22 -6.68 9.20
CA LEU A 93 5.41 -7.53 9.09
C LEU A 93 5.40 -8.68 10.12
N ARG A 94 5.09 -8.38 11.40
CA ARG A 94 5.03 -9.40 12.46
C ARG A 94 3.99 -10.49 12.19
N PRO A 95 2.71 -10.18 11.87
CA PRO A 95 1.72 -11.21 11.51
C PRO A 95 2.16 -12.09 10.34
N ILE A 96 2.71 -11.49 9.28
CA ILE A 96 3.20 -12.24 8.11
C ILE A 96 4.33 -13.20 8.50
N MET A 97 5.32 -12.74 9.27
CA MET A 97 6.45 -13.57 9.70
C MET A 97 6.05 -14.69 10.67
N ASN A 98 5.04 -14.43 11.50
CA ASN A 98 4.53 -15.39 12.49
C ASN A 98 3.49 -16.35 11.91
N TRP A 99 2.98 -16.11 10.70
CA TRP A 99 2.03 -16.99 10.06
C TRP A 99 2.59 -18.40 9.90
N ARG A 100 1.77 -19.39 10.21
CA ARG A 100 2.04 -20.80 10.02
C ARG A 100 0.84 -21.43 9.30
N PRO A 101 1.06 -22.33 8.34
CA PRO A 101 -0.04 -23.03 7.70
C PRO A 101 -0.69 -24.00 8.70
N ASP A 102 -2.02 -24.06 8.71
CA ASP A 102 -2.81 -24.93 9.59
C ASP A 102 -2.81 -26.41 9.16
N GLY A 103 -2.06 -26.76 8.10
CA GLY A 103 -2.00 -28.10 7.53
C GLY A 103 -0.68 -28.44 6.85
N LYS A 104 -0.57 -29.67 6.32
CA LYS A 104 0.61 -30.15 5.59
C LYS A 104 0.73 -29.57 4.17
N THR A 105 -0.40 -29.15 3.59
CA THR A 105 -0.45 -28.59 2.25
C THR A 105 -0.23 -27.09 2.33
N LEU A 106 0.77 -26.62 1.59
CA LEU A 106 1.07 -25.21 1.47
C LEU A 106 0.13 -24.60 0.42
N PRO A 107 -0.36 -23.37 0.66
CA PRO A 107 -1.15 -22.65 -0.34
C PRO A 107 -0.32 -22.48 -1.62
N ASP A 108 -1.00 -22.48 -2.75
CA ASP A 108 -0.35 -22.12 -4.01
C ASP A 108 -0.04 -20.62 -4.07
N ALA A 109 0.66 -20.17 -5.11
CA ALA A 109 1.07 -18.77 -5.22
C ALA A 109 -0.10 -17.79 -5.38
N GLN A 110 -1.27 -18.25 -5.84
CA GLN A 110 -2.46 -17.44 -6.04
C GLN A 110 -3.21 -17.28 -4.71
N GLU A 111 -3.43 -18.39 -4.00
CA GLU A 111 -4.05 -18.46 -2.67
C GLU A 111 -3.22 -17.73 -1.60
N LEU A 112 -1.90 -17.63 -1.79
CA LEU A 112 -1.01 -16.97 -0.86
C LEU A 112 -1.35 -15.50 -0.64
N ALA A 113 -1.84 -14.80 -1.67
CA ALA A 113 -2.28 -13.40 -1.54
C ALA A 113 -3.50 -13.29 -0.62
N ASP A 114 -4.48 -14.17 -0.80
CA ASP A 114 -5.71 -14.21 0.02
C ASP A 114 -5.39 -14.56 1.48
N VAL A 115 -4.51 -15.54 1.68
CA VAL A 115 -4.04 -15.92 3.03
C VAL A 115 -3.35 -14.74 3.70
N LEU A 116 -2.44 -14.05 3.00
CA LEU A 116 -1.79 -12.87 3.57
C LEU A 116 -2.76 -11.74 3.84
N ALA A 117 -3.72 -11.51 2.95
CA ALA A 117 -4.78 -10.53 3.16
C ALA A 117 -5.52 -10.80 4.46
N GLN A 118 -5.90 -12.07 4.72
CA GLN A 118 -6.53 -12.49 5.97
C GLN A 118 -5.64 -12.31 7.21
N VAL A 119 -4.35 -12.65 7.09
CA VAL A 119 -3.36 -12.50 8.18
C VAL A 119 -3.18 -11.04 8.60
N VAL A 120 -3.25 -10.11 7.64
CA VAL A 120 -3.00 -8.67 7.89
C VAL A 120 -4.27 -7.85 8.02
N LEU A 121 -5.46 -8.47 8.09
CA LEU A 121 -6.75 -7.77 8.29
C LEU A 121 -6.75 -6.87 9.52
N CYS A 122 -5.98 -7.21 10.56
CA CYS A 122 -5.88 -6.40 11.77
C CYS A 122 -5.11 -5.08 11.58
N ALA A 123 -4.41 -4.89 10.45
CA ALA A 123 -3.63 -3.68 10.15
C ALA A 123 -4.46 -2.53 9.57
N GLY A 124 -5.59 -2.83 8.96
CA GLY A 124 -6.45 -1.84 8.28
C GLY A 124 -7.07 -2.41 7.01
N ASP A 125 -7.57 -1.52 6.15
CA ASP A 125 -8.15 -1.91 4.86
C ASP A 125 -7.08 -2.55 3.97
N VAL A 126 -7.37 -3.77 3.52
CA VAL A 126 -6.56 -4.51 2.53
C VAL A 126 -7.30 -4.49 1.21
N LYS A 127 -6.60 -4.12 0.14
CA LYS A 127 -7.12 -4.15 -1.24
C LYS A 127 -6.19 -4.94 -2.12
N GLU A 128 -6.74 -5.86 -2.90
CA GLU A 128 -6.00 -6.50 -3.98
C GLU A 128 -5.78 -5.51 -5.11
N ALA A 129 -4.60 -5.60 -5.72
CA ALA A 129 -4.20 -4.85 -6.89
C ALA A 129 -3.78 -5.83 -7.98
N SER A 130 -4.26 -5.61 -9.19
CA SER A 130 -3.84 -6.36 -10.39
C SER A 130 -2.86 -5.56 -11.24
N LEU A 131 -2.75 -4.25 -10.99
CA LEU A 131 -1.93 -3.32 -11.75
C LEU A 131 -0.84 -2.68 -10.88
N LEU A 132 0.35 -2.52 -11.45
CA LEU A 132 1.46 -1.82 -10.78
C LEU A 132 1.14 -0.33 -10.52
N SER A 133 0.28 0.27 -11.32
CA SER A 133 -0.21 1.64 -11.11
C SER A 133 -1.06 1.79 -9.84
N GLU A 134 -1.80 0.75 -9.46
CA GLU A 134 -2.58 0.72 -8.21
C GLU A 134 -1.65 0.67 -7.01
N LEU A 135 -0.62 -0.19 -7.06
CA LEU A 135 0.42 -0.26 -6.03
C LEU A 135 1.17 1.07 -5.89
N ALA A 136 1.62 1.65 -6.99
CA ALA A 136 2.31 2.93 -7.00
C ALA A 136 1.42 4.07 -6.45
N SER A 137 0.14 4.07 -6.81
CA SER A 137 -0.84 5.03 -6.28
C SER A 137 -1.06 4.87 -4.78
N GLY A 138 -1.13 3.63 -4.28
CA GLY A 138 -1.21 3.32 -2.85
C GLY A 138 0.00 3.83 -2.08
N CYS A 139 1.21 3.53 -2.55
CA CYS A 139 2.46 4.04 -1.96
C CYS A 139 2.47 5.57 -1.87
N LEU A 140 2.05 6.25 -2.95
CA LEU A 140 1.92 7.71 -2.99
C LEU A 140 0.78 8.25 -2.11
N ALA A 141 -0.15 7.41 -1.68
CA ALA A 141 -1.23 7.77 -0.77
C ALA A 141 -0.88 7.49 0.71
N GLY A 142 0.31 6.96 1.01
CA GLY A 142 0.73 6.56 2.36
C GLY A 142 0.33 5.14 2.75
N ASP A 143 -0.06 4.32 1.77
CA ASP A 143 -0.31 2.90 1.95
C ASP A 143 0.96 2.08 1.70
N THR A 144 0.96 0.85 2.19
CA THR A 144 2.05 -0.10 1.95
C THR A 144 1.63 -1.10 0.87
N ALA A 145 2.43 -1.20 -0.18
CA ALA A 145 2.28 -2.23 -1.19
C ALA A 145 3.00 -3.52 -0.76
N VAL A 146 2.37 -4.67 -0.95
CA VAL A 146 2.96 -6.00 -0.74
C VAL A 146 2.96 -6.75 -2.06
N LEU A 147 4.12 -7.29 -2.42
CA LEU A 147 4.30 -8.14 -3.58
C LEU A 147 4.89 -9.48 -3.15
N LEU A 148 4.43 -10.56 -3.77
CA LEU A 148 4.89 -11.93 -3.50
C LEU A 148 5.50 -12.52 -4.76
N ASP A 149 6.56 -13.30 -4.59
CA ASP A 149 7.13 -14.04 -5.71
C ASP A 149 6.22 -15.20 -6.11
N GLY A 150 6.05 -15.40 -7.42
CA GLY A 150 5.12 -16.36 -8.01
C GLY A 150 3.67 -15.86 -8.13
N CYS A 151 3.30 -14.75 -7.48
CA CYS A 151 1.93 -14.22 -7.48
C CYS A 151 1.77 -13.10 -8.52
N ALA A 152 0.66 -13.13 -9.27
CA ALA A 152 0.29 -12.07 -10.23
C ALA A 152 -0.66 -11.02 -9.63
N VAL A 153 -0.80 -11.01 -8.30
CA VAL A 153 -1.64 -10.09 -7.52
C VAL A 153 -0.75 -9.46 -6.45
N GLY A 154 -0.94 -8.17 -6.20
CA GLY A 154 -0.33 -7.45 -5.08
C GLY A 154 -1.39 -7.02 -4.07
N LEU A 155 -0.96 -6.64 -2.87
CA LEU A 155 -1.85 -6.08 -1.86
C LEU A 155 -1.48 -4.61 -1.60
N VAL A 156 -2.47 -3.77 -1.38
CA VAL A 156 -2.35 -2.43 -0.85
C VAL A 156 -2.97 -2.42 0.53
N ILE A 157 -2.16 -2.20 1.55
CA ILE A 157 -2.58 -2.23 2.95
C ILE A 157 -2.51 -0.81 3.51
N SER A 158 -3.63 -0.37 4.09
CA SER A 158 -3.69 0.94 4.74
C SER A 158 -2.72 1.00 5.93
N THR A 159 -1.68 1.83 5.80
CA THR A 159 -0.67 2.08 6.84
C THR A 159 -0.57 3.55 7.21
N LYS A 160 -1.53 4.34 6.72
CA LYS A 160 -1.70 5.72 7.18
C LYS A 160 -1.99 5.61 8.66
N GLY A 161 -1.21 6.29 9.49
CA GLY A 161 -1.48 6.36 10.92
C GLY A 161 -2.93 6.77 11.09
N TRP A 162 -3.77 5.82 11.50
CA TRP A 162 -5.16 6.13 11.79
C TRP A 162 -5.08 7.11 12.93
N ASP A 163 -5.41 8.36 12.63
CA ASP A 163 -5.54 9.40 13.61
C ASP A 163 -6.44 8.79 14.70
N LYS A 164 -5.88 8.55 15.88
CA LYS A 164 -6.69 8.50 17.10
C LYS A 164 -7.27 9.89 17.30
N ARG A 165 -8.09 10.38 16.36
CA ARG A 165 -9.25 11.16 16.73
C ARG A 165 -10.21 10.13 17.28
N SER A 166 -9.96 9.80 18.54
CA SER A 166 -11.03 9.80 19.51
C SER A 166 -11.96 10.92 19.09
N VAL A 167 -13.16 10.57 18.63
CA VAL A 167 -14.25 11.52 18.64
C VAL A 167 -14.51 11.76 20.13
N THR A 168 -13.65 12.57 20.75
CA THR A 168 -14.01 13.24 21.99
C THR A 168 -14.94 14.32 21.52
N GLU A 169 -16.23 14.02 21.61
CA GLU A 169 -17.30 14.99 21.59
C GLU A 169 -16.80 16.22 22.38
N PRO A 170 -16.80 17.44 21.83
CA PRO A 170 -16.42 18.59 22.61
C PRO A 170 -17.32 18.60 23.84
N GLN A 171 -16.74 18.46 25.04
CA GLN A 171 -17.52 18.67 26.25
C GLN A 171 -18.10 20.06 26.12
N SER A 172 -19.43 20.14 26.01
CA SER A 172 -20.12 21.40 25.77
C SER A 172 -19.59 22.39 26.80
N GLU A 173 -18.93 23.43 26.33
CA GLU A 173 -18.67 24.59 27.15
C GLU A 173 -20.05 25.10 27.53
N THR A 174 -20.49 24.79 28.75
CA THR A 174 -21.76 25.25 29.29
C THR A 174 -21.64 26.75 29.37
N VAL A 175 -22.04 27.45 28.31
CA VAL A 175 -22.24 28.88 28.32
C VAL A 175 -23.33 29.11 29.37
N VAL A 176 -22.90 29.47 30.57
CA VAL A 176 -23.75 30.04 31.60
C VAL A 176 -24.30 31.34 31.01
N ARG A 177 -25.41 31.23 30.28
CA ARG A 177 -26.24 32.39 29.98
C ARG A 177 -26.88 32.76 31.31
N GLY A 178 -26.41 33.86 31.89
CA GLY A 178 -27.02 34.45 33.07
C GLY A 178 -28.53 34.64 32.85
N PRO A 179 -29.35 34.50 33.90
CA PRO A 179 -30.78 34.67 33.79
C PRO A 179 -31.10 36.12 33.40
N ARG A 180 -31.58 36.30 32.18
CA ARG A 180 -32.32 37.50 31.79
C ARG A 180 -33.79 37.12 31.78
N GLU A 181 -34.47 37.40 32.90
CA GLU A 181 -35.72 38.19 32.94
C GLU A 181 -36.25 38.25 34.37
N GLY A 182 -36.42 39.49 34.84
CA GLY A 182 -37.10 39.85 36.08
C GLY A 182 -37.60 41.28 35.92
N PHE A 183 -38.78 41.43 35.32
CA PHE A 183 -39.65 42.59 35.48
C PHE A 183 -40.92 42.11 36.16
N THR A 184 -40.96 42.24 37.49
CA THR A 184 -42.00 42.86 38.34
C THR A 184 -41.52 42.82 39.79
#